data_AF-A0A7L3WDT4-F1
#
_entry.id   AF-A0A7L3WDT4-F1
#
_cell.length_a   1.000
_cell.length_b   1.000
_cell.length_c   1.000
_cell.angle_alpha   90.00
_cell.angle_beta   90.00
_cell.angle_gamma   90.00
#
_symmetry.space_group_name_H-M   'P 1'
#
loop_
_entity.id
_entity.type
_entity.pdbx_description
1 polymer ?
#
loop_
_entity_poly.entity_id
_entity_poly.type
_entity_poly.pdbx_seq_one_letter_code
_entity_poly.pdbx_strand_id
1 'polypeptide(L)'
;VGPGHGIQLDSGRLVVPAYTYYVHKRLCGVVPLPCCTHPHSLVFYSDDGGRSWHKGALLSGVPTGECQVAEIQRSDGHQPLLYCNSRASQGCRVVAFSVDRGLQFQRSARCEALGETLWGCQGSVVSFPAAQTSTGDELMWLLYSHPTNRHRRSDLGIYLNPSPLDREGWQRPWVLNLGPSGYSDLSTCSGGLFGCLFECGTTSTCEEITFCLFTLDTSQQNLKAS
;
A
#
# COMPACT_ATOMS: atom_id res chain seq x y z
N VAL A 1 12.67 4.71 -4.12
CA VAL A 1 12.25 4.37 -2.74
C VAL A 1 10.95 5.10 -2.46
N GLY A 2 10.00 4.47 -1.77
CA GLY A 2 8.69 5.06 -1.44
C GLY A 2 7.88 5.54 -2.66
N PRO A 3 7.10 6.63 -2.52
CA PRO A 3 7.03 7.53 -1.35
C PRO A 3 6.11 7.03 -0.21
N GLY A 4 6.15 7.75 0.92
CA GLY A 4 5.41 7.48 2.16
C GLY A 4 6.24 6.75 3.22
N HIS A 5 5.58 6.05 4.14
CA HIS A 5 6.24 5.36 5.26
C HIS A 5 6.88 4.01 4.88
N GLY A 6 7.88 3.61 5.67
CA GLY A 6 8.34 2.22 5.80
C GLY A 6 7.79 1.60 7.10
N ILE A 7 8.01 0.31 7.31
CA ILE A 7 7.49 -0.39 8.49
C ILE A 7 8.61 -1.09 9.27
N GLN A 8 8.37 -1.28 10.56
CA GLN A 8 9.11 -2.25 11.37
C GLN A 8 8.21 -3.46 11.59
N LEU A 9 8.70 -4.64 11.26
CA LEU A 9 8.00 -5.90 11.51
C LEU A 9 8.06 -6.26 13.00
N ASP A 10 7.15 -7.11 13.47
CA ASP A 10 7.16 -7.65 14.84
C ASP A 10 8.48 -8.38 15.17
N SER A 11 9.16 -8.89 14.14
CA SER A 11 10.50 -9.48 14.27
C SER A 11 11.64 -8.48 14.54
N GLY A 12 11.35 -7.18 14.54
CA GLY A 12 12.32 -6.08 14.67
C GLY A 12 12.94 -5.64 13.34
N ARG A 13 12.81 -6.43 12.27
CA ARG A 13 13.29 -6.10 10.91
C ARG A 13 12.64 -4.80 10.41
N LEU A 14 13.46 -3.90 9.87
CA LEU A 14 12.99 -2.71 9.14
C LEU A 14 12.76 -3.06 7.68
N VAL A 15 11.67 -2.58 7.09
CA VAL A 15 11.32 -2.78 5.68
C VAL A 15 10.95 -1.45 5.04
N VAL A 16 11.60 -1.15 3.92
CA VAL A 16 11.40 0.08 3.16
C VAL A 16 10.94 -0.26 1.74
N PRO A 17 9.70 0.09 1.33
CA PRO A 17 9.22 -0.17 -0.01
C PRO A 17 9.95 0.69 -1.04
N ALA A 18 10.16 0.14 -2.24
CA ALA A 18 10.82 0.80 -3.34
C ALA A 18 10.35 0.24 -4.68
N TYR A 19 10.82 0.86 -5.76
CA TYR A 19 10.65 0.35 -7.11
C TYR A 19 11.86 0.75 -7.96
N THR A 20 12.08 0.03 -9.05
CA THR A 20 13.17 0.29 -9.99
C THR A 20 12.74 0.01 -11.42
N TYR A 21 13.34 0.72 -12.38
CA TYR A 21 13.20 0.44 -13.81
C TYR A 21 14.31 -0.54 -14.22
N TYR A 22 13.94 -1.83 -14.34
CA TYR A 22 14.88 -2.90 -14.62
C TYR A 22 15.06 -3.12 -16.13
N VAL A 23 16.32 -3.17 -16.58
CA VAL A 23 16.68 -3.41 -17.99
C VAL A 23 16.80 -4.92 -18.23
N HIS A 24 15.78 -5.52 -18.86
CA HIS A 24 15.73 -6.96 -19.14
C HIS A 24 16.61 -7.40 -20.31
N LYS A 25 16.86 -6.50 -21.27
CA LYS A 25 17.70 -6.80 -22.45
C LYS A 25 18.60 -5.63 -22.81
N ARG A 26 19.80 -5.97 -23.27
CA ARG A 26 20.78 -5.04 -23.81
C ARG A 26 21.13 -5.43 -25.24
N LEU A 27 21.18 -4.46 -26.14
CA LEU A 27 21.70 -4.63 -27.48
C LEU A 27 23.22 -4.87 -27.41
N CYS A 28 23.68 -5.94 -28.05
CA CYS A 28 25.08 -6.39 -28.04
C CYS A 28 25.68 -6.50 -26.63
N GLY A 29 24.87 -6.75 -25.59
CA GLY A 29 25.31 -6.85 -24.20
C GLY A 29 25.65 -5.53 -23.50
N VAL A 30 25.73 -4.41 -24.23
CA VAL A 30 26.24 -3.14 -23.70
C VAL A 30 25.15 -2.08 -23.59
N VAL A 31 24.31 -1.92 -24.62
CA VAL A 31 23.37 -0.79 -24.70
C VAL A 31 21.98 -1.21 -24.19
N PRO A 32 21.44 -0.60 -23.13
CA PRO A 32 20.07 -0.85 -22.68
C PRO A 32 19.07 -0.59 -23.82
N LEU A 33 18.18 -1.55 -24.09
CA LEU A 33 17.07 -1.32 -25.02
C LEU A 33 15.91 -0.68 -24.25
N PRO A 34 15.49 0.56 -24.56
CA PRO A 34 14.43 1.24 -23.80
C PRO A 34 13.11 0.45 -23.75
N CYS A 35 12.77 -0.27 -24.83
CA CYS A 35 11.58 -1.12 -24.90
C CYS A 35 11.62 -2.36 -23.98
N CYS A 36 12.78 -2.68 -23.41
CA CYS A 36 13.00 -3.81 -22.50
C CYS A 36 13.24 -3.33 -21.06
N THR A 37 12.91 -2.08 -20.75
CA THR A 37 12.99 -1.53 -19.41
C THR A 37 11.60 -1.48 -18.79
N HIS A 38 11.39 -2.20 -17.69
CA HIS A 38 10.09 -2.27 -17.03
C HIS A 38 10.21 -1.91 -15.54
N PRO A 39 9.22 -1.20 -14.98
CA PRO A 39 9.19 -0.92 -13.55
C PRO A 39 8.82 -2.18 -12.75
N HIS A 40 9.52 -2.39 -11.64
CA HIS A 40 9.25 -3.43 -10.66
C HIS A 40 9.31 -2.87 -9.24
N SER A 41 8.28 -3.14 -8.46
CA SER A 41 8.28 -2.94 -7.01
C SER A 41 9.25 -3.91 -6.35
N LEU A 42 9.81 -3.51 -5.21
CA LEU A 42 10.65 -4.33 -4.34
C LEU A 42 10.65 -3.73 -2.93
N VAL A 43 11.31 -4.39 -1.99
CA VAL A 43 11.61 -3.80 -0.68
C VAL A 43 13.12 -3.85 -0.42
N PHE A 44 13.61 -2.89 0.34
CA PHE A 44 14.86 -3.02 1.07
C PHE A 44 14.54 -3.43 2.51
N TYR A 45 15.40 -4.21 3.14
CA TYR A 45 15.22 -4.59 4.53
C TYR A 45 16.54 -4.56 5.31
N SER A 46 16.42 -4.39 6.62
CA SER A 46 17.54 -4.38 7.56
C SER A 46 17.18 -5.15 8.83
N ASP A 47 18.08 -6.04 9.24
CA ASP A 47 17.94 -6.87 10.45
C ASP A 47 18.78 -6.34 11.62
N ASP A 48 19.56 -5.27 11.41
CA ASP A 48 20.55 -4.75 12.37
C ASP A 48 20.27 -3.30 12.78
N GLY A 49 18.99 -2.90 12.73
CA GLY A 49 18.56 -1.55 13.11
C GLY A 49 18.94 -0.47 12.09
N GLY A 50 19.09 -0.84 10.82
CA GLY A 50 19.38 0.08 9.72
C GLY A 50 20.87 0.31 9.45
N ARG A 51 21.77 -0.47 10.06
CA ARG A 51 23.24 -0.34 9.86
C ARG A 51 23.66 -0.92 8.51
N SER A 52 23.01 -2.00 8.08
CA SER A 52 23.17 -2.57 6.75
C SER A 52 21.81 -2.87 6.12
N TRP A 53 21.76 -2.85 4.79
CA TRP A 53 20.53 -3.01 4.01
C TRP A 53 20.70 -4.05 2.92
N HIS A 54 19.69 -4.90 2.78
CA HIS A 54 19.59 -5.91 1.75
C HIS A 54 18.44 -5.55 0.81
N LYS A 55 18.59 -5.90 -0.47
CA LYS A 55 17.57 -5.72 -1.49
C LYS A 55 16.79 -7.02 -1.67
N GLY A 56 15.48 -6.98 -1.48
CA GLY A 56 14.58 -8.09 -1.83
C GLY A 56 14.51 -8.35 -3.34
N ALA A 57 13.87 -9.45 -3.71
CA ALA A 57 13.61 -9.78 -5.10
C ALA A 57 12.67 -8.76 -5.76
N LEU A 58 12.81 -8.60 -7.09
CA LEU A 58 11.87 -7.80 -7.86
C LEU A 58 10.50 -8.48 -7.87
N LEU A 59 9.44 -7.70 -7.71
CA LEU A 59 8.09 -8.20 -7.82
C LEU A 59 7.85 -8.76 -9.23
N SER A 60 7.41 -10.02 -9.28
CA SER A 60 7.17 -10.74 -10.52
C SER A 60 5.70 -10.66 -10.94
N GLY A 61 5.46 -10.72 -12.26
CA GLY A 61 4.12 -10.61 -12.83
C GLY A 61 4.02 -9.40 -13.75
N VAL A 62 3.11 -8.48 -13.43
CA VAL A 62 2.88 -7.29 -14.23
C VAL A 62 3.83 -6.15 -13.84
N PRO A 63 4.11 -5.17 -14.72
CA PRO A 63 4.89 -4.00 -14.35
C PRO A 63 4.25 -3.23 -13.19
N THR A 64 5.05 -2.89 -12.18
CA THR A 64 4.59 -2.19 -10.96
C THR A 64 5.52 -1.06 -10.57
N GLY A 65 4.95 0.04 -10.08
CA GLY A 65 5.66 1.24 -9.68
C GLY A 65 5.69 1.46 -8.17
N GLU A 66 5.38 2.70 -7.75
CA GLU A 66 5.31 3.09 -6.34
C GLU A 66 4.45 2.12 -5.53
N CYS A 67 4.93 1.73 -4.36
CA CYS A 67 4.28 0.73 -3.52
C CYS A 67 4.42 1.06 -2.04
N GLN A 68 3.54 0.45 -1.24
CA GLN A 68 3.64 0.39 0.21
C GLN A 68 3.40 -1.04 0.71
N VAL A 69 3.81 -1.29 1.94
CA VAL A 69 3.73 -2.61 2.57
C VAL A 69 3.14 -2.54 3.97
N ALA A 70 2.47 -3.60 4.38
CA ALA A 70 1.92 -3.77 5.72
C ALA A 70 2.11 -5.22 6.19
N GLU A 71 2.41 -5.41 7.48
CA GLU A 71 2.49 -6.75 8.08
C GLU A 71 1.11 -7.20 8.54
N ILE A 72 0.72 -8.41 8.18
CA ILE A 72 -0.56 -9.03 8.53
C ILE A 72 -0.28 -10.23 9.42
N GLN A 73 -0.86 -10.21 10.62
CA GLN A 73 -0.88 -11.38 11.48
C GLN A 73 -1.98 -12.36 11.10
N ARG A 74 -1.63 -13.64 11.22
CA ARG A 74 -2.51 -14.75 10.89
C ARG A 74 -2.97 -15.44 12.16
N SER A 75 -4.27 -15.68 12.26
CA SER A 75 -4.88 -16.40 13.39
C SER A 75 -4.60 -17.90 13.38
N ASP A 76 -4.14 -18.46 12.25
CA ASP A 76 -3.91 -19.90 12.06
C ASP A 76 -2.55 -20.39 12.58
N GLY A 77 -1.80 -19.56 13.33
CA GLY A 77 -0.49 -19.91 13.89
C GLY A 77 0.64 -19.97 12.86
N HIS A 78 0.38 -19.64 11.59
CA HIS A 78 1.43 -19.47 10.59
C HIS A 78 2.21 -18.17 10.81
N GLN A 79 3.39 -18.08 10.19
CA GLN A 79 4.21 -16.87 10.22
C GLN A 79 3.46 -15.65 9.63
N PRO A 80 3.77 -14.44 10.13
CA PRO A 80 3.26 -13.18 9.58
C PRO A 80 3.47 -13.09 8.07
N LEU A 81 2.54 -12.42 7.38
CA LEU A 81 2.67 -12.12 5.95
C LEU A 81 3.00 -10.65 5.75
N LEU A 82 3.89 -10.37 4.80
CA LEU A 82 4.10 -9.02 4.31
C LEU A 82 3.24 -8.81 3.07
N TYR A 83 2.23 -7.95 3.18
CA TYR A 83 1.40 -7.51 2.07
C TYR A 83 2.06 -6.32 1.37
N CYS A 84 2.04 -6.32 0.03
CA CYS A 84 2.49 -5.22 -0.80
C CYS A 84 1.35 -4.76 -1.70
N ASN A 85 1.07 -3.46 -1.70
CA ASN A 85 0.15 -2.79 -2.62
C ASN A 85 0.94 -1.86 -3.52
N SER A 86 0.84 -2.06 -4.84
CA SER A 86 1.62 -1.35 -5.85
C SER A 86 0.73 -0.66 -6.89
N ARG A 87 1.19 0.52 -7.34
CA ARG A 87 0.67 1.23 -8.50
C ARG A 87 0.91 0.41 -9.76
N ALA A 88 -0.09 0.35 -10.63
CA ALA A 88 0.00 -0.29 -11.94
C ALA A 88 -0.80 0.51 -12.98
N SER A 89 -0.41 0.46 -14.25
CA SER A 89 -1.12 1.16 -15.35
C SER A 89 -2.31 0.37 -15.90
N GLN A 90 -2.95 -0.45 -15.05
CA GLN A 90 -3.84 -1.54 -15.46
C GLN A 90 -5.29 -1.37 -15.01
N GLY A 91 -5.65 -0.16 -14.56
CA GLY A 91 -7.00 0.21 -14.12
C GLY A 91 -7.37 -0.24 -12.70
N CYS A 92 -6.49 -1.00 -12.05
CA CYS A 92 -6.61 -1.40 -10.65
C CYS A 92 -5.22 -1.52 -10.00
N ARG A 93 -5.20 -1.60 -8.67
CA ARG A 93 -3.99 -1.87 -7.90
C ARG A 93 -3.50 -3.30 -8.14
N VAL A 94 -2.21 -3.49 -7.94
CA VAL A 94 -1.56 -4.80 -7.98
C VAL A 94 -1.03 -5.14 -6.59
N VAL A 95 -1.34 -6.33 -6.12
CA VAL A 95 -1.03 -6.77 -4.76
C VAL A 95 -0.19 -8.05 -4.78
N ALA A 96 0.62 -8.24 -3.75
CA ALA A 96 1.41 -9.45 -3.57
C ALA A 96 1.67 -9.72 -2.09
N PHE A 97 1.96 -10.98 -1.77
CA PHE A 97 2.27 -11.44 -0.42
C PHE A 97 3.66 -12.04 -0.37
N SER A 98 4.38 -11.80 0.72
CA SER A 98 5.64 -12.47 1.06
C SER A 98 5.47 -13.24 2.37
N VAL A 99 5.90 -14.50 2.35
CA VAL A 99 5.94 -15.41 3.51
C VAL A 99 7.31 -15.42 4.21
N ASP A 100 8.27 -14.68 3.65
CA ASP A 100 9.67 -14.65 4.08
C ASP A 100 10.13 -13.22 4.39
N ARG A 101 9.20 -12.39 4.90
CA ARG A 101 9.47 -11.05 5.45
C ARG A 101 10.18 -10.13 4.45
N GLY A 102 9.77 -10.18 3.18
CA GLY A 102 10.23 -9.28 2.12
C GLY A 102 11.47 -9.76 1.36
N LEU A 103 11.96 -10.99 1.59
CA LEU A 103 13.01 -11.56 0.74
C LEU A 103 12.50 -11.76 -0.68
N GLN A 104 11.32 -12.37 -0.83
CA GLN A 104 10.63 -12.46 -2.12
C GLN A 104 9.12 -12.36 -1.95
N PHE A 105 8.47 -11.77 -2.94
CA PHE A 105 7.01 -11.79 -3.05
C PHE A 105 6.59 -12.92 -3.98
N GLN A 106 5.46 -13.55 -3.64
CA GLN A 106 4.73 -14.42 -4.55
C GLN A 106 4.31 -13.62 -5.80
N ARG A 107 3.90 -14.34 -6.85
CA ARG A 107 3.47 -13.72 -8.11
C ARG A 107 2.35 -12.69 -7.84
N SER A 108 2.53 -11.48 -8.35
CA SER A 108 1.57 -10.39 -8.15
C SER A 108 0.20 -10.71 -8.77
N ALA A 109 -0.88 -10.25 -8.14
CA ALA A 109 -2.24 -10.34 -8.64
C ALA A 109 -2.92 -8.97 -8.75
N ARG A 110 -3.86 -8.85 -9.68
CA ARG A 110 -4.74 -7.68 -9.78
C ARG A 110 -5.74 -7.68 -8.62
N CYS A 111 -6.03 -6.52 -8.07
CA CYS A 111 -7.05 -6.31 -7.03
C CYS A 111 -8.13 -5.38 -7.61
N GLU A 112 -9.16 -5.96 -8.22
CA GLU A 112 -10.19 -5.21 -8.96
C GLU A 112 -11.07 -4.34 -8.04
N ALA A 113 -11.19 -4.74 -6.77
CA ALA A 113 -11.84 -3.97 -5.72
C ALA A 113 -11.14 -2.62 -5.43
N LEU A 114 -9.85 -2.51 -5.71
CA LEU A 114 -9.08 -1.27 -5.63
C LEU A 114 -8.81 -0.70 -7.02
N GLY A 115 -9.71 0.16 -7.48
CA GLY A 115 -9.57 0.86 -8.75
C GLY A 115 -8.35 1.79 -8.79
N GLU A 116 -7.83 2.02 -9.99
CA GLU A 116 -6.70 2.92 -10.24
C GLU A 116 -7.11 4.04 -11.19
N THR A 117 -6.44 5.19 -11.08
CA THR A 117 -6.63 6.33 -11.98
C THR A 117 -6.02 6.06 -13.36
N LEU A 118 -6.42 6.80 -14.40
CA LEU A 118 -5.97 6.59 -15.78
C LEU A 118 -4.44 6.50 -15.94
N TRP A 119 -3.69 7.35 -15.22
CA TRP A 119 -2.22 7.37 -15.26
C TRP A 119 -1.56 6.76 -14.02
N GLY A 120 -2.36 6.19 -13.12
CA GLY A 120 -1.92 5.72 -11.82
C GLY A 120 -1.66 6.84 -10.81
N CYS A 121 -1.87 6.53 -9.54
CA CYS A 121 -1.51 7.36 -8.40
C CYS A 121 -0.78 6.54 -7.35
N GLN A 122 0.04 7.17 -6.51
CA GLN A 122 0.45 6.50 -5.28
C GLN A 122 -0.76 6.42 -4.33
N GLY A 123 -0.75 5.42 -3.46
CA GLY A 123 -1.68 5.30 -2.34
C GLY A 123 -0.97 4.64 -1.16
N SER A 124 -1.59 4.70 0.01
CA SER A 124 -0.98 4.24 1.26
C SER A 124 -1.77 3.12 1.91
N VAL A 125 -1.07 2.16 2.52
CA VAL A 125 -1.68 1.05 3.26
C VAL A 125 -1.05 0.93 4.64
N VAL A 126 -1.88 0.69 5.65
CA VAL A 126 -1.46 0.33 7.01
C VAL A 126 -2.25 -0.88 7.49
N SER A 127 -1.64 -1.69 8.38
CA SER A 127 -2.34 -2.74 9.11
C SER A 127 -2.64 -2.28 10.52
N PHE A 128 -3.73 -2.77 11.11
CA PHE A 128 -4.09 -2.47 12.49
C PHE A 128 -4.94 -3.60 13.10
N PRO A 129 -4.92 -3.80 14.43
CA PRO A 129 -5.77 -4.78 15.09
C PRO A 129 -7.25 -4.41 14.98
N ALA A 130 -8.09 -5.38 14.64
CA ALA A 130 -9.54 -5.24 14.72
C ALA A 130 -9.96 -4.95 16.18
N ALA A 131 -11.01 -4.14 16.37
CA ALA A 131 -11.63 -4.01 17.68
C ALA A 131 -12.08 -5.39 18.16
N GLN A 132 -11.68 -5.77 19.38
CA GLN A 132 -11.79 -7.12 19.95
C GLN A 132 -13.04 -7.87 19.47
N THR A 133 -12.84 -8.90 18.64
CA THR A 133 -13.92 -9.84 18.33
C THR A 133 -14.12 -10.75 19.52
N SER A 134 -15.37 -11.11 19.81
CA SER A 134 -15.78 -12.00 20.90
C SER A 134 -15.16 -13.41 20.85
N THR A 135 -14.42 -13.73 19.79
CA THR A 135 -13.72 -14.99 19.56
C THR A 135 -12.29 -15.04 20.13
N GLY A 136 -11.74 -13.93 20.61
CA GLY A 136 -10.37 -13.90 21.17
C GLY A 136 -9.23 -13.99 20.15
N ASP A 137 -9.56 -14.10 18.85
CA ASP A 137 -8.58 -14.02 17.77
C ASP A 137 -8.20 -12.56 17.49
N GLU A 138 -6.90 -12.24 17.57
CA GLU A 138 -6.37 -10.95 17.11
C GLU A 138 -6.39 -10.89 15.58
N LEU A 139 -7.53 -10.51 15.02
CA LEU A 139 -7.66 -10.29 13.58
C LEU A 139 -7.01 -8.96 13.20
N MET A 140 -6.12 -8.97 12.21
CA MET A 140 -5.55 -7.75 11.63
C MET A 140 -6.40 -7.31 10.44
N TRP A 141 -6.71 -6.02 10.37
CA TRP A 141 -7.39 -5.38 9.26
C TRP A 141 -6.40 -4.51 8.46
N LEU A 142 -6.73 -4.23 7.19
CA LEU A 142 -5.99 -3.27 6.39
C LEU A 142 -6.82 -2.01 6.15
N LEU A 143 -6.17 -0.86 6.25
CA LEU A 143 -6.69 0.43 5.80
C LEU A 143 -5.89 0.90 4.60
N TYR A 144 -6.57 1.44 3.58
CA TYR A 144 -5.94 1.93 2.37
C TYR A 144 -6.49 3.29 1.97
N SER A 145 -5.61 4.23 1.58
CA SER A 145 -6.00 5.55 1.06
C SER A 145 -5.60 5.72 -0.40
N HIS A 146 -6.55 6.17 -1.22
CA HIS A 146 -6.32 6.40 -2.65
C HIS A 146 -7.47 7.20 -3.30
N PRO A 147 -7.21 7.97 -4.37
CA PRO A 147 -8.27 8.57 -5.18
C PRO A 147 -9.29 7.53 -5.68
N THR A 148 -10.57 7.81 -5.52
CA THR A 148 -11.66 6.87 -5.86
C THR A 148 -12.10 6.97 -7.31
N ASN A 149 -11.80 8.08 -7.98
CA ASN A 149 -12.15 8.31 -9.37
C ASN A 149 -11.21 7.56 -10.34
N ARG A 150 -11.75 6.73 -11.22
CA ARG A 150 -10.95 5.90 -12.16
C ARG A 150 -10.30 6.69 -13.31
N HIS A 151 -10.69 7.94 -13.55
CA HIS A 151 -10.21 8.73 -14.69
C HIS A 151 -9.23 9.83 -14.30
N ARG A 152 -9.32 10.35 -13.08
CA ARG A 152 -8.50 11.46 -12.59
C ARG A 152 -8.20 11.30 -11.10
N ARG A 153 -7.16 11.97 -10.64
CA ARG A 153 -6.78 12.05 -9.23
C ARG A 153 -7.76 12.96 -8.48
N SER A 154 -8.91 12.41 -8.11
CA SER A 154 -9.93 13.10 -7.32
C SER A 154 -10.60 12.17 -6.32
N ASP A 155 -11.18 12.79 -5.30
CA ASP A 155 -12.03 12.18 -4.29
C ASP A 155 -11.26 11.13 -3.49
N LEU A 156 -10.44 11.57 -2.53
CA LEU A 156 -9.61 10.69 -1.72
C LEU A 156 -10.49 9.78 -0.86
N GLY A 157 -10.38 8.48 -1.08
CA GLY A 157 -11.13 7.46 -0.35
C GLY A 157 -10.29 6.72 0.67
N ILE A 158 -10.92 6.33 1.76
CA ILE A 158 -10.41 5.37 2.75
C ILE A 158 -11.16 4.07 2.57
N TYR A 159 -10.42 3.01 2.28
CA TYR A 159 -10.91 1.65 2.06
C TYR A 159 -10.52 0.78 3.26
N LEU A 160 -11.45 -0.08 3.69
CA LEU A 160 -11.21 -1.05 4.75
C LEU A 160 -11.26 -2.46 4.19
N ASN A 161 -10.31 -3.31 4.59
CA ASN A 161 -10.37 -4.75 4.36
C ASN A 161 -10.30 -5.50 5.69
N PRO A 162 -11.41 -6.07 6.18
CA PRO A 162 -11.46 -6.85 7.41
C PRO A 162 -10.97 -8.31 7.22
N SER A 163 -10.60 -8.71 6.00
CA SER A 163 -10.09 -10.03 5.67
C SER A 163 -8.90 -9.91 4.70
N PRO A 164 -7.71 -9.49 5.19
CA PRO A 164 -6.60 -9.06 4.33
C PRO A 164 -6.09 -10.08 3.29
N LEU A 165 -6.38 -11.36 3.46
CA LEU A 165 -6.02 -12.42 2.50
C LEU A 165 -7.02 -12.51 1.34
N ASP A 166 -8.24 -12.01 1.54
CA ASP A 166 -9.23 -11.85 0.48
C ASP A 166 -9.02 -10.49 -0.21
N ARG A 167 -8.46 -10.56 -1.42
CA ARG A 167 -8.23 -9.38 -2.27
C ARG A 167 -9.53 -8.70 -2.74
N GLU A 168 -10.67 -9.38 -2.67
CA GLU A 168 -11.98 -8.80 -2.96
C GLU A 168 -12.70 -8.31 -1.69
N GLY A 169 -12.11 -8.55 -0.51
CA GLY A 169 -12.66 -8.18 0.81
C GLY A 169 -12.66 -6.67 1.10
N TRP A 170 -12.25 -5.82 0.15
CA TRP A 170 -12.27 -4.37 0.31
C TRP A 170 -13.71 -3.84 0.28
N GLN A 171 -14.07 -3.11 1.32
CA GLN A 171 -15.34 -2.41 1.42
C GLN A 171 -15.36 -1.17 0.52
N ARG A 172 -16.57 -0.63 0.30
CA ARG A 172 -16.74 0.64 -0.42
C ARG A 172 -16.00 1.75 0.32
N PRO A 173 -15.31 2.67 -0.39
CA PRO A 173 -14.53 3.70 0.26
C PRO A 173 -15.41 4.75 0.92
N TRP A 174 -14.96 5.28 2.05
CA TRP A 174 -15.43 6.55 2.59
C TRP A 174 -14.62 7.68 1.97
N VAL A 175 -15.28 8.66 1.38
CA VAL A 175 -14.60 9.81 0.81
C VAL A 175 -14.18 10.75 1.93
N LEU A 176 -12.87 10.82 2.18
CA LEU A 176 -12.25 11.69 3.18
C LEU A 176 -12.15 13.13 2.67
N ASN A 177 -11.88 13.31 1.38
CA ASN A 177 -11.77 14.63 0.76
C ASN A 177 -12.36 14.61 -0.65
N LEU A 178 -13.30 15.52 -0.93
CA LEU A 178 -13.87 15.72 -2.27
C LEU A 178 -12.97 16.62 -3.12
N GLY A 179 -12.95 16.39 -4.44
CA GLY A 179 -12.19 17.21 -5.38
C GLY A 179 -10.76 16.71 -5.61
N PRO A 180 -9.84 17.55 -6.16
CA PRO A 180 -8.47 17.14 -6.46
C PRO A 180 -7.78 16.49 -5.27
N SER A 181 -7.31 15.26 -5.43
CA SER A 181 -6.54 14.55 -4.41
C SER A 181 -5.53 13.61 -5.05
N GLY A 182 -4.27 13.74 -4.64
CA GLY A 182 -3.13 13.02 -5.19
C GLY A 182 -2.59 11.96 -4.25
N TYR A 183 -1.29 12.06 -3.96
CA TYR A 183 -0.58 11.11 -3.12
C TYR A 183 -1.08 11.22 -1.67
N SER A 184 -0.98 10.12 -0.93
CA SER A 184 -1.37 10.08 0.48
C SER A 184 -0.47 9.17 1.30
N ASP A 185 -0.39 9.41 2.61
CA ASP A 185 0.29 8.54 3.57
C ASP A 185 -0.55 8.42 4.84
N LEU A 186 -0.84 7.18 5.22
CA LEU A 186 -1.60 6.83 6.42
C LEU A 186 -0.66 6.54 7.59
N SER A 187 -1.14 6.78 8.80
CA SER A 187 -0.51 6.36 10.03
C SER A 187 -1.54 5.96 11.07
N THR A 188 -1.23 4.92 11.85
CA THR A 188 -2.03 4.50 13.01
C THR A 188 -1.61 5.31 14.24
N CYS A 189 -2.57 5.88 14.96
CA CYS A 189 -2.36 6.64 16.18
C CYS A 189 -2.92 5.90 17.40
N SER A 190 -2.51 6.32 18.60
CA SER A 190 -3.05 5.78 19.86
C SER A 190 -4.56 5.99 19.97
N GLY A 191 -5.27 5.02 20.57
CA GLY A 191 -6.71 5.16 20.84
C GLY A 191 -7.63 4.91 19.64
N GLY A 192 -7.16 4.20 18.60
CA GLY A 192 -7.97 3.87 17.42
C GLY A 192 -8.14 5.01 16.43
N LEU A 193 -7.30 6.05 16.55
CA LEU A 193 -7.22 7.17 15.61
C LEU A 193 -6.31 6.81 14.43
N PHE A 194 -6.60 7.39 13.27
CA PHE A 194 -5.78 7.31 12.08
C PHE A 194 -5.48 8.73 11.60
N GLY A 195 -4.23 8.95 11.19
CA GLY A 195 -3.82 10.16 10.48
C GLY A 195 -3.68 9.86 9.00
N CYS A 196 -4.09 10.81 8.17
CA CYS A 196 -3.85 10.79 6.73
C CYS A 196 -3.28 12.13 6.29
N LEU A 197 -2.08 12.11 5.71
CA LEU A 197 -1.46 13.26 5.06
C LEU A 197 -1.63 13.09 3.54
N PHE A 198 -2.12 14.08 2.82
CA PHE A 198 -2.40 13.93 1.39
C PHE A 198 -2.29 15.23 0.60
N GLU A 199 -1.93 15.10 -0.67
CA GLU A 199 -1.92 16.18 -1.66
C GLU A 199 -3.36 16.53 -2.07
N CYS A 200 -3.72 17.81 -2.03
CA CYS A 200 -5.04 18.30 -2.47
C CYS A 200 -5.00 19.76 -2.96
N GLY A 201 -6.17 20.28 -3.33
CA GLY A 201 -6.35 21.66 -3.75
C GLY A 201 -7.75 21.93 -4.28
N THR A 202 -7.98 23.14 -4.76
CA THR A 202 -9.25 23.52 -5.40
C THR A 202 -9.22 23.21 -6.90
N THR A 203 -8.11 23.50 -7.58
CA THR A 203 -8.00 23.35 -9.05
C THR A 203 -7.15 22.15 -9.44
N SER A 204 -6.08 21.89 -8.69
CA SER A 204 -5.09 20.84 -8.95
C SER A 204 -4.69 20.11 -7.68
N THR A 205 -4.07 18.94 -7.82
CA THR A 205 -3.67 18.11 -6.69
C THR A 205 -2.50 18.65 -5.89
N CYS A 206 -1.71 19.59 -6.45
CA CYS A 206 -0.40 19.98 -5.90
C CYS A 206 -0.41 21.40 -5.31
N GLU A 207 -1.57 21.87 -4.82
CA GLU A 207 -1.70 23.19 -4.20
C GLU A 207 -1.36 23.13 -2.71
N GLU A 208 -1.80 22.07 -2.03
CA GLU A 208 -1.71 21.94 -0.58
C GLU A 208 -1.39 20.50 -0.17
N ILE A 209 -0.82 20.34 1.03
CA ILE A 209 -0.73 19.05 1.72
C ILE A 209 -1.59 19.17 2.98
N THR A 210 -2.69 18.43 3.02
CA THR A 210 -3.63 18.44 4.14
C THR A 210 -3.39 17.25 5.05
N PHE A 211 -3.52 17.49 6.36
CA PHE A 211 -3.54 16.46 7.38
C PHE A 211 -4.95 16.30 7.93
N CYS A 212 -5.45 15.07 8.02
CA CYS A 212 -6.74 14.75 8.60
C CYS A 212 -6.63 13.62 9.62
N LEU A 213 -7.29 13.80 10.77
CA LEU A 213 -7.46 12.77 11.79
C LEU A 213 -8.88 12.22 11.75
N PHE A 214 -9.01 10.90 11.85
CA PHE A 214 -10.30 10.24 11.87
C PHE A 214 -10.27 8.93 12.67
N THR A 215 -11.46 8.47 13.07
CA THR A 215 -11.69 7.13 13.64
C THR A 215 -12.58 6.31 12.74
N LEU A 216 -12.44 4.99 12.79
CA LEU A 216 -13.37 4.04 12.18
C LEU A 216 -14.50 3.74 13.16
N ASP A 217 -15.74 4.06 12.80
CA ASP A 217 -16.91 3.52 13.48
C ASP A 217 -17.28 2.17 12.86
N THR A 218 -16.79 1.09 13.46
CA THR A 218 -17.01 -0.27 12.99
C THR A 218 -18.45 -0.74 13.18
N SER A 219 -19.24 -0.08 14.03
CA SER A 219 -20.65 -0.41 14.25
C SER A 219 -21.57 0.10 13.13
N GLN A 220 -21.17 1.21 12.48
CA GLN A 220 -21.92 1.83 11.40
C GLN A 220 -21.20 1.75 10.05
N GLN A 221 -19.99 1.18 10.00
CA GLN A 221 -19.11 1.21 8.83
C GLN A 221 -19.00 2.63 8.28
N ASN A 222 -18.62 3.61 9.13
CA ASN A 222 -18.51 5.03 8.77
C ASN A 222 -17.24 5.66 9.38
N LEU A 223 -16.75 6.74 8.76
CA LEU A 223 -15.68 7.57 9.33
C LEU A 223 -16.26 8.65 10.24
N LYS A 224 -15.56 8.95 11.35
CA LYS A 224 -15.76 10.18 12.13
C LYS A 224 -14.46 10.98 12.08
N ALA A 225 -14.47 12.09 11.34
CA ALA A 225 -13.37 13.04 11.29
C ALA A 225 -13.40 13.94 12.53
N SER A 226 -12.23 14.32 13.04
CA SER A 226 -12.05 15.25 14.16
C SER A 226 -11.47 16.57 13.68
#